data_AF-A0A4Q3I7L3-F1
#
_entry.id   AF-A0A4Q3I7L3-F1
#
_cell.length_a   1.000
_cell.length_b   1.000
_cell.length_c   1.000
_cell.angle_alpha   90.00
_cell.angle_beta   90.00
_cell.angle_gamma   90.00
#
_symmetry.space_group_name_H-M   'P 1'
#
loop_
_entity.id
_entity.type
_entity.pdbx_description
1 polymer ?
#
loop_
_entity_poly.entity_id
_entity_poly.type
_entity_poly.pdbx_seq_one_letter_code
_entity_poly.pdbx_strand_id
1 'polypeptide(L)'
;MLRLAANRLLLPAVMAALLMLSLAYWWLDNGPHEIFGTAMFGWHVYTNRRWFVTIRIGRYDARRWAVVIIHTWLAINITVLFFTSVLISRSVLSFIQLTDNVSVIELHWFSAYWVVLIIAIHIGSHWKRVMATTATVLRLSPSRIRTNSLRLFSALLLASGTWSFAVLGVSTKLMFGYSLEFWEFTASVTPFFAHWTAVIAGVAVLSYYSMAALRSAGKPRSHSNNGAT
;
A
#
# COMPACT_ATOMS: atom_id res chain seq x y z
N MET A 1 -1.52 25.12 5.40
CA MET A 1 -0.72 24.21 4.53
C MET A 1 -0.08 23.08 5.34
N LEU A 2 0.64 23.37 6.43
CA LEU A 2 1.31 22.38 7.29
C LEU A 2 0.42 21.23 7.78
N ARG A 3 -0.74 21.52 8.41
CA ARG A 3 -1.67 20.46 8.89
C ARG A 3 -2.22 19.57 7.77
N LEU A 4 -2.37 20.12 6.56
CA LEU A 4 -2.88 19.38 5.41
C LEU A 4 -1.80 18.47 4.82
N ALA A 5 -0.54 18.94 4.73
CA ALA A 5 0.61 18.14 4.31
C ALA A 5 0.92 17.02 5.33
N ALA A 6 0.93 17.35 6.62
CA ALA A 6 1.16 16.39 7.70
C ALA A 6 0.13 15.25 7.64
N ASN A 7 -1.16 15.57 7.64
CA ASN A 7 -2.20 14.54 7.72
C ASN A 7 -2.39 13.73 6.43
N ARG A 8 -2.15 14.33 5.27
CA ARG A 8 -2.45 13.69 3.97
C ARG A 8 -1.24 13.05 3.29
N LEU A 9 -0.02 13.40 3.68
CA LEU A 9 1.21 12.90 3.05
C LEU A 9 2.15 12.27 4.09
N LEU A 10 2.49 13.00 5.16
CA LEU A 10 3.47 12.54 6.14
C LEU A 10 2.96 11.33 6.92
N LEU A 11 1.73 11.39 7.46
CA LEU A 11 1.18 10.28 8.25
C LEU A 11 1.12 8.97 7.46
N PRO A 12 0.55 8.92 6.23
CA PRO A 12 0.60 7.71 5.42
C PRO A 12 2.01 7.26 5.07
N ALA A 13 2.94 8.19 4.82
CA ALA A 13 4.33 7.85 4.51
C ALA A 13 5.04 7.19 5.69
N VAL A 14 4.85 7.69 6.90
CA VAL A 14 5.40 7.10 8.13
C VAL A 14 4.80 5.71 8.37
N MET A 15 3.49 5.53 8.19
CA MET A 15 2.86 4.22 8.30
C MET A 15 3.41 3.21 7.28
N ALA A 16 3.61 3.63 6.03
CA ALA A 16 4.21 2.79 5.00
C ALA A 16 5.67 2.42 5.34
N ALA A 17 6.44 3.36 5.91
CA ALA A 17 7.80 3.09 6.37
C ALA A 17 7.83 2.09 7.54
N LEU A 18 6.93 2.23 8.53
CA LEU A 18 6.81 1.28 9.64
C LEU A 18 6.44 -0.12 9.15
N LEU A 19 5.53 -0.22 8.18
CA LEU A 19 5.18 -1.49 7.56
C LEU A 19 6.39 -2.10 6.83
N MET A 20 7.15 -1.29 6.10
CA MET A 20 8.35 -1.75 5.39
C MET A 20 9.41 -2.26 6.36
N LEU A 21 9.63 -1.56 7.49
CA LEU A 21 10.51 -2.02 8.56
C LEU A 21 9.98 -3.33 9.18
N SER A 22 8.67 -3.43 9.41
CA SER A 22 8.06 -4.65 9.93
C SER A 22 8.26 -5.85 8.98
N LEU A 23 8.32 -5.62 7.66
CA LEU A 23 8.57 -6.70 6.69
C LEU A 23 10.00 -7.27 6.78
N ALA A 24 10.97 -6.49 7.28
CA ALA A 24 12.35 -6.89 7.46
C ALA A 24 12.58 -7.71 8.75
N TYR A 25 11.65 -8.62 9.10
CA TYR A 25 11.68 -9.42 10.32
C TYR A 25 13.00 -10.18 10.50
N TRP A 26 13.48 -10.88 9.47
CA TRP A 26 14.72 -11.66 9.53
C TRP A 26 15.99 -10.83 9.73
N TRP A 27 15.90 -9.51 9.54
CA TRP A 27 17.01 -8.59 9.81
C TRP A 27 16.91 -7.93 11.18
N LEU A 28 15.69 -7.51 11.57
CA LEU A 28 15.44 -6.77 12.79
C LEU A 28 15.17 -7.66 14.00
N ASP A 29 14.87 -8.94 13.77
CA ASP A 29 14.39 -9.88 14.77
C ASP A 29 13.04 -9.43 15.39
N ASN A 30 12.60 -10.18 16.40
CA ASN A 30 11.25 -10.09 16.92
C ASN A 30 10.94 -8.76 17.64
N GLY A 31 11.86 -8.27 18.48
CA GLY A 31 11.63 -7.06 19.30
C GLY A 31 11.25 -5.82 18.48
N PRO A 32 12.13 -5.36 17.56
CA PRO A 32 11.82 -4.21 16.72
C PRO A 32 10.63 -4.45 15.78
N HIS A 33 10.47 -5.67 15.23
CA HIS A 33 9.30 -6.01 14.41
C HIS A 33 7.98 -5.77 15.16
N GLU A 34 7.87 -6.28 16.38
CA GLU A 34 6.67 -6.11 17.22
C GLU A 34 6.44 -4.64 17.60
N ILE A 35 7.50 -3.87 17.88
CA ILE A 35 7.41 -2.43 18.18
C ILE A 35 6.88 -1.67 16.97
N PHE A 36 7.45 -1.89 15.77
CA PHE A 36 7.04 -1.22 14.56
C PHE A 36 5.60 -1.60 14.15
N GLY A 37 5.25 -2.87 14.26
CA GLY A 37 3.90 -3.36 14.02
C GLY A 37 2.89 -2.72 14.98
N THR A 38 3.17 -2.74 16.29
CA THR A 38 2.30 -2.16 17.32
C THR A 38 2.11 -0.65 17.12
N ALA A 39 3.20 0.07 16.84
CA ALA A 39 3.15 1.50 16.55
C ALA A 39 2.30 1.80 15.30
N MET A 40 2.46 1.01 14.24
CA MET A 40 1.68 1.15 13.00
C MET A 40 0.18 0.91 13.27
N PHE A 41 -0.19 -0.19 13.93
CA PHE A 41 -1.57 -0.53 14.25
C PHE A 41 -2.23 0.51 15.15
N GLY A 42 -1.59 0.85 16.27
CA GLY A 42 -2.12 1.81 17.24
C GLY A 42 -2.36 3.18 16.60
N TRP A 43 -1.39 3.65 15.81
CA TRP A 43 -1.54 4.91 15.08
C TRP A 43 -2.65 4.82 14.02
N HIS A 44 -2.69 3.73 13.26
CA HIS A 44 -3.70 3.53 12.21
C HIS A 44 -5.12 3.57 12.79
N VAL A 45 -5.40 2.80 13.84
CA VAL A 45 -6.71 2.77 14.51
C VAL A 45 -7.05 4.16 15.08
N TYR A 46 -6.12 4.80 15.78
CA TYR A 46 -6.35 6.12 16.38
C TYR A 46 -6.72 7.17 15.33
N THR A 47 -5.98 7.25 14.23
CA THR A 47 -6.24 8.23 13.16
C THR A 47 -7.51 7.96 12.37
N ASN A 48 -7.86 6.67 12.17
CA ASN A 48 -9.00 6.27 11.34
C ASN A 48 -10.28 5.96 12.13
N ARG A 49 -10.30 6.15 13.45
CA ARG A 49 -11.47 5.88 14.32
C ARG A 49 -12.81 6.46 13.83
N ARG A 50 -12.79 7.64 13.19
CA ARG A 50 -13.99 8.31 12.67
C ARG A 50 -14.54 7.67 11.39
N TRP A 51 -13.69 6.97 10.63
CA TRP A 51 -14.10 6.28 9.42
C TRP A 51 -15.07 5.12 9.73
N PHE A 52 -14.83 4.39 10.82
CA PHE A 52 -15.71 3.31 11.28
C PHE A 52 -17.15 3.76 11.55
N VAL A 53 -17.36 5.04 11.86
CA VAL A 53 -18.68 5.59 12.19
C VAL A 53 -19.39 6.20 10.98
N THR A 54 -18.70 6.44 9.86
CA THR A 54 -19.22 7.28 8.75
C THR A 54 -19.30 6.53 7.41
N ILE A 55 -19.78 5.30 7.39
CA ILE A 55 -20.08 4.60 6.13
C ILE A 55 -21.38 5.17 5.54
N ARG A 56 -21.27 6.18 4.68
CA ARG A 56 -22.42 6.69 3.92
C ARG A 56 -22.74 5.79 2.73
N ILE A 57 -23.92 5.17 2.80
CA ILE A 57 -24.57 4.47 1.68
C ILE A 57 -25.02 5.54 0.66
N GLY A 58 -24.70 5.34 -0.61
CA GLY A 58 -25.14 6.21 -1.70
C GLY A 58 -24.92 5.54 -3.05
N ARG A 59 -25.25 6.20 -4.17
CA ARG A 59 -25.03 5.61 -5.51
C ARG A 59 -23.55 5.30 -5.75
N TYR A 60 -23.26 4.06 -6.15
CA TYR A 60 -21.92 3.58 -6.44
C TYR A 60 -21.68 3.55 -7.95
N ASP A 61 -20.70 4.32 -8.42
CA ASP A 61 -20.11 4.12 -9.74
C ASP A 61 -19.03 3.02 -9.67
N ALA A 62 -18.57 2.51 -10.81
CA ALA A 62 -17.56 1.45 -10.88
C ALA A 62 -16.28 1.81 -10.11
N ARG A 63 -15.90 3.10 -10.10
CA ARG A 63 -14.76 3.61 -9.35
C ARG A 63 -14.98 3.52 -7.84
N ARG A 64 -16.17 3.88 -7.34
CA ARG A 64 -16.51 3.81 -5.92
C ARG A 64 -16.55 2.36 -5.45
N TRP A 65 -17.06 1.43 -6.27
CA TRP A 65 -16.99 -0.01 -6.00
C TRP A 65 -15.55 -0.49 -5.87
N ALA A 66 -14.66 -0.15 -6.82
CA ALA A 66 -13.25 -0.53 -6.74
C ALA A 66 -12.59 -0.05 -5.44
N VAL A 67 -12.85 1.21 -5.05
CA VAL A 67 -12.33 1.77 -3.78
C VAL A 67 -12.89 1.03 -2.57
N VAL A 68 -14.19 0.71 -2.54
CA VAL A 68 -14.80 -0.04 -1.43
C VAL A 68 -14.19 -1.43 -1.31
N ILE A 69 -13.99 -2.14 -2.42
CA ILE A 69 -13.37 -3.47 -2.43
C ILE A 69 -11.95 -3.39 -1.86
N ILE A 70 -11.13 -2.42 -2.32
CA ILE A 70 -9.77 -2.19 -1.80
C ILE A 70 -9.79 -1.96 -0.28
N HIS A 71 -10.68 -1.11 0.22
CA HIS A 71 -10.74 -0.81 1.66
C HIS A 71 -11.24 -2.00 2.48
N THR A 72 -12.22 -2.74 1.96
CA THR A 72 -12.78 -3.92 2.63
C THR A 72 -11.73 -5.02 2.72
N TRP A 73 -11.02 -5.30 1.62
CA TRP A 73 -9.93 -6.27 1.60
C TRP A 73 -8.80 -5.86 2.55
N LEU A 74 -8.40 -4.58 2.53
CA LEU A 74 -7.39 -4.05 3.44
C LEU A 74 -7.82 -4.25 4.90
N ALA A 75 -9.08 -3.93 5.24
CA ALA A 75 -9.60 -4.08 6.59
C ALA A 75 -9.57 -5.55 7.06
N ILE A 76 -9.94 -6.49 6.19
CA ILE A 76 -9.85 -7.93 6.49
C ILE A 76 -8.41 -8.33 6.79
N ASN A 77 -7.44 -7.95 5.94
CA ASN A 77 -6.05 -8.35 6.13
C ASN A 77 -5.39 -7.67 7.34
N ILE A 78 -5.68 -6.40 7.59
CA ILE A 78 -5.24 -5.71 8.81
C ILE A 78 -5.80 -6.38 10.06
N THR A 79 -7.05 -6.87 10.00
CA THR A 79 -7.66 -7.62 11.11
C THR A 79 -6.97 -8.97 11.33
N VAL A 80 -6.71 -9.72 10.26
CA VAL A 80 -5.95 -10.99 10.33
C VAL A 80 -4.56 -10.75 10.89
N LEU A 81 -3.83 -9.75 10.39
CA LEU A 81 -2.52 -9.40 10.91
C LEU A 81 -2.56 -9.03 12.39
N PHE A 82 -3.53 -8.23 12.82
CA PHE A 82 -3.67 -7.85 14.22
C PHE A 82 -3.83 -9.07 15.13
N PHE A 83 -4.79 -9.95 14.82
CA PHE A 83 -5.02 -11.14 15.65
C PHE A 83 -3.84 -12.10 15.63
N THR A 84 -3.26 -12.36 14.44
CA THR A 84 -2.09 -13.23 14.34
C THR A 84 -0.87 -12.64 15.05
N SER A 85 -0.62 -11.32 14.97
CA SER A 85 0.42 -10.62 15.73
C SER A 85 0.27 -10.79 17.24
N VAL A 86 -0.97 -10.65 17.76
CA VAL A 86 -1.24 -10.84 19.19
C VAL A 86 -0.95 -12.28 19.62
N LEU A 87 -1.31 -13.25 18.77
CA LEU A 87 -1.13 -14.67 19.06
C LEU A 87 0.34 -15.11 19.09
N ILE A 88 1.16 -14.58 18.18
CA ILE A 88 2.57 -14.99 18.01
C ILE A 88 3.58 -14.05 18.71
N SER A 89 3.12 -12.95 19.33
CA SER A 89 3.99 -11.99 20.00
C SER A 89 4.74 -12.64 21.16
N ARG A 90 6.05 -12.42 21.21
CA ARG A 90 6.93 -12.91 22.29
C ARG A 90 7.61 -11.79 23.06
N SER A 91 7.60 -10.56 22.55
CA SER A 91 8.36 -9.43 23.11
C SER A 91 7.44 -8.44 23.84
N VAL A 92 6.61 -7.73 23.08
CA VAL A 92 5.68 -6.68 23.54
C VAL A 92 4.55 -7.29 24.37
N LEU A 93 4.02 -8.45 23.96
CA LEU A 93 3.01 -9.21 24.68
C LEU A 93 3.60 -10.52 25.25
N SER A 94 4.84 -10.45 25.75
CA SER A 94 5.54 -11.59 26.36
C SER A 94 4.76 -12.27 27.50
N PHE A 95 3.87 -11.54 28.18
CA PHE A 95 3.02 -12.05 29.25
C PHE A 95 1.81 -12.87 28.76
N ILE A 96 1.52 -12.85 27.46
CA ILE A 96 0.34 -13.49 26.85
C ILE A 96 0.70 -14.78 26.10
N GLN A 97 1.87 -14.84 25.43
CA GLN A 97 2.41 -15.98 24.63
C GLN A 97 1.39 -17.09 24.32
N LEU A 98 0.52 -16.85 23.33
CA LEU A 98 -0.66 -17.67 23.10
C LEU A 98 -0.40 -18.90 22.23
N THR A 99 0.48 -18.80 21.21
CA THR A 99 0.72 -19.94 20.32
C THR A 99 2.03 -19.86 19.52
N ASP A 100 2.60 -21.05 19.27
CA ASP A 100 3.74 -21.27 18.37
C ASP A 100 3.31 -22.06 17.11
N ASN A 101 2.00 -22.06 16.82
CA ASN A 101 1.44 -22.82 15.71
C ASN A 101 1.93 -22.26 14.36
N VAL A 102 2.60 -23.13 13.58
CA VAL A 102 3.14 -22.82 12.25
C VAL A 102 2.09 -22.21 11.32
N SER A 103 0.86 -22.72 11.32
CA SER A 103 -0.21 -22.20 10.47
C SER A 103 -0.60 -20.76 10.80
N VAL A 104 -0.48 -20.34 12.06
CA VAL A 104 -0.75 -18.95 12.47
C VAL A 104 0.36 -18.03 11.96
N ILE A 105 1.62 -18.49 12.00
CA ILE A 105 2.77 -17.76 11.47
C ILE A 105 2.69 -17.64 9.94
N GLU A 106 2.34 -18.72 9.24
CA GLU A 106 2.15 -18.71 7.79
C GLU A 106 1.01 -17.75 7.37
N LEU A 107 -0.12 -17.78 8.10
CA LEU A 107 -1.22 -16.86 7.87
C LEU A 107 -0.81 -15.40 8.13
N HIS A 108 0.02 -15.16 9.15
CA HIS A 108 0.57 -13.83 9.44
C HIS A 108 1.39 -13.30 8.25
N TRP A 109 2.36 -14.08 7.77
CA TRP A 109 3.19 -13.68 6.62
C TRP A 109 2.38 -13.51 5.34
N PHE A 110 1.47 -14.44 5.06
CA PHE A 110 0.57 -14.34 3.91
C PHE A 110 -0.22 -13.02 3.94
N SER A 111 -0.82 -12.70 5.09
CA SER A 111 -1.57 -11.47 5.23
C SER A 111 -0.66 -10.23 5.14
N ALA A 112 0.58 -10.30 5.66
CA ALA A 112 1.55 -9.22 5.56
C ALA A 112 1.89 -8.88 4.11
N TYR A 113 2.17 -9.90 3.29
CA TYR A 113 2.43 -9.71 1.87
C TYR A 113 1.22 -9.10 1.15
N TRP A 114 0.00 -9.58 1.42
CA TRP A 114 -1.20 -8.98 0.86
C TRP A 114 -1.38 -7.52 1.29
N VAL A 115 -1.17 -7.18 2.56
CA VAL A 115 -1.27 -5.79 3.05
C VAL A 115 -0.31 -4.87 2.29
N VAL A 116 0.93 -5.28 2.05
CA VAL A 116 1.90 -4.48 1.27
C VAL A 116 1.35 -4.17 -0.13
N LEU A 117 0.82 -5.18 -0.83
CA LEU A 117 0.26 -5.02 -2.17
C LEU A 117 -1.01 -4.17 -2.18
N ILE A 118 -1.91 -4.38 -1.22
CA ILE A 118 -3.16 -3.61 -1.14
C ILE A 118 -2.86 -2.14 -0.80
N ILE A 119 -1.86 -1.86 0.04
CA ILE A 119 -1.41 -0.49 0.30
C ILE A 119 -0.82 0.16 -0.95
N ALA A 120 -0.03 -0.58 -1.74
CA ALA A 120 0.45 -0.09 -3.03
C ALA A 120 -0.73 0.29 -3.96
N ILE A 121 -1.73 -0.59 -4.06
CA ILE A 121 -2.96 -0.32 -4.83
C ILE A 121 -3.70 0.89 -4.25
N HIS A 122 -3.81 1.01 -2.93
CA HIS A 122 -4.44 2.12 -2.24
C HIS A 122 -3.75 3.45 -2.58
N ILE A 123 -2.42 3.50 -2.52
CA ILE A 123 -1.61 4.68 -2.91
C ILE A 123 -1.94 5.09 -4.35
N GLY A 124 -1.90 4.14 -5.29
CA GLY A 124 -2.22 4.38 -6.70
C GLY A 124 -3.64 4.92 -6.92
N SER A 125 -4.62 4.36 -6.22
CA SER A 125 -6.02 4.75 -6.34
C SER A 125 -6.29 6.19 -5.86
N HIS A 126 -5.45 6.68 -4.96
CA HIS A 126 -5.50 8.02 -4.40
C HIS A 126 -4.44 8.98 -4.98
N TRP A 127 -3.66 8.55 -5.96
CA TRP A 127 -2.51 9.31 -6.49
C TRP A 127 -2.87 10.72 -7.00
N LYS A 128 -4.06 10.92 -7.58
CA LYS A 128 -4.54 12.27 -7.97
C LYS A 128 -4.61 13.23 -6.79
N ARG A 129 -5.04 12.74 -5.62
CA ARG A 129 -5.10 13.55 -4.38
C ARG A 129 -3.69 13.86 -3.87
N VAL A 130 -2.77 12.90 -3.95
CA VAL A 130 -1.35 13.10 -3.61
C VAL A 130 -0.75 14.18 -4.50
N MET A 131 -0.84 14.02 -5.83
CA MET A 131 -0.33 15.00 -6.79
C MET A 131 -0.91 16.40 -6.58
N ALA A 132 -2.23 16.52 -6.38
CA ALA A 132 -2.88 17.81 -6.14
C ALA A 132 -2.37 18.46 -4.84
N THR A 133 -2.26 17.69 -3.76
CA THR A 133 -1.77 18.17 -2.47
C THR A 133 -0.32 18.63 -2.58
N THR A 134 0.54 17.84 -3.23
CA THR A 134 1.96 18.17 -3.46
C THR A 134 2.10 19.42 -4.32
N ALA A 135 1.33 19.55 -5.40
CA ALA A 135 1.35 20.74 -6.26
C ALA A 135 0.93 22.01 -5.50
N THR A 136 -0.08 21.92 -4.62
CA THR A 136 -0.49 23.05 -3.77
C THR A 136 0.59 23.44 -2.76
N VAL A 137 1.21 22.45 -2.09
CA VAL A 137 2.26 22.70 -1.08
C VAL A 137 3.50 23.32 -1.73
N LEU A 138 3.91 22.82 -2.90
CA LEU A 138 5.09 23.28 -3.63
C LEU A 138 4.80 24.45 -4.60
N ARG A 139 3.56 24.98 -4.62
CA ARG A 139 3.12 26.09 -5.50
C ARG A 139 3.44 25.85 -6.99
N LEU A 140 3.24 24.63 -7.46
CA LEU A 140 3.60 24.22 -8.82
C LEU A 140 2.48 24.52 -9.82
N SER A 141 2.82 25.19 -10.93
CA SER A 141 1.92 25.41 -12.07
C SER A 141 1.89 24.19 -13.02
N PRO A 142 0.83 23.94 -13.79
CA PRO A 142 0.82 22.89 -14.81
C PRO A 142 1.95 23.04 -15.84
N SER A 143 2.64 21.96 -16.19
CA SER A 143 3.72 21.97 -17.20
C SER A 143 3.70 20.70 -18.05
N ARG A 144 3.80 20.86 -19.38
CA ARG A 144 3.87 19.73 -20.33
C ARG A 144 5.14 18.92 -20.13
N ILE A 145 6.28 19.58 -19.93
CA ILE A 145 7.57 18.93 -19.67
C ILE A 145 7.47 18.06 -18.42
N ARG A 146 6.99 18.63 -17.30
CA ARG A 146 6.81 17.87 -16.05
C ARG A 146 5.89 16.67 -16.24
N THR A 147 4.81 16.82 -17.00
CA THR A 147 3.86 15.73 -17.25
C THR A 147 4.53 14.58 -18.02
N ASN A 148 5.33 14.89 -19.05
CA ASN A 148 6.05 13.87 -19.81
C ASN A 148 7.16 13.22 -18.97
N SER A 149 7.91 13.99 -18.18
CA SER A 149 8.92 13.45 -17.24
C SER A 149 8.29 12.50 -16.22
N LEU A 150 7.14 12.85 -15.64
CA LEU A 150 6.42 11.98 -14.70
C LEU A 150 5.91 10.70 -15.36
N ARG A 151 5.52 10.74 -16.64
CA ARG A 151 5.11 9.54 -17.40
C ARG A 151 6.29 8.62 -17.66
N LEU A 152 7.43 9.16 -18.09
CA LEU A 152 8.67 8.40 -18.27
C LEU A 152 9.09 7.76 -16.94
N PHE A 153 9.08 8.54 -15.85
CA PHE A 153 9.40 8.03 -14.52
C PHE A 153 8.42 6.92 -14.07
N SER A 154 7.13 7.07 -14.37
CA SER A 154 6.15 6.01 -14.09
C SER A 154 6.45 4.72 -14.85
N ALA A 155 6.89 4.81 -16.11
CA ALA A 155 7.28 3.64 -16.90
C ALA A 155 8.52 2.94 -16.31
N LEU A 156 9.51 3.71 -15.86
CA LEU A 156 10.69 3.18 -15.19
C LEU A 156 10.33 2.48 -13.87
N LEU A 157 9.45 3.06 -13.05
CA LEU A 157 8.97 2.45 -11.82
C LEU A 157 8.17 1.16 -12.08
N LEU A 158 7.38 1.12 -13.15
CA LEU A 158 6.65 -0.08 -13.53
C LEU A 158 7.60 -1.20 -13.98
N ALA A 159 8.62 -0.87 -14.77
CA ALA A 159 9.63 -1.83 -15.21
C ALA A 159 10.45 -2.35 -14.01
N SER A 160 10.96 -1.46 -13.15
CA SER A 160 11.75 -1.85 -11.97
C SER A 160 10.91 -2.64 -10.97
N GLY A 161 9.64 -2.26 -10.79
CA GLY A 161 8.69 -2.98 -9.95
C GLY A 161 8.38 -4.38 -10.47
N THR A 162 8.21 -4.54 -11.78
CA THR A 162 7.97 -5.85 -12.41
C THR A 162 9.17 -6.77 -12.25
N TRP A 163 10.38 -6.25 -12.49
CA TRP A 163 11.61 -7.01 -12.26
C TRP A 163 11.77 -7.41 -10.78
N SER A 164 11.55 -6.45 -9.87
CA SER A 164 11.64 -6.71 -8.42
C SER A 164 10.57 -7.67 -7.93
N PHE A 165 9.39 -7.66 -8.53
CA PHE A 165 8.29 -8.59 -8.22
C PHE A 165 8.71 -10.04 -8.53
N ALA A 166 9.44 -10.25 -9.63
CA ALA A 166 10.00 -11.54 -9.99
C ALA A 166 11.16 -11.94 -9.06
N VAL A 167 12.12 -11.03 -8.81
CA VAL A 167 13.28 -11.28 -7.91
C VAL A 167 12.84 -11.67 -6.50
N LEU A 168 11.79 -11.03 -5.98
CA LEU A 168 11.26 -11.33 -4.65
C LEU A 168 10.29 -12.52 -4.62
N GLY A 169 9.97 -13.13 -5.77
CA GLY A 169 8.99 -14.23 -5.84
C GLY A 169 7.63 -13.85 -5.25
N VAL A 170 7.18 -12.61 -5.49
CA VAL A 170 5.98 -12.05 -4.83
C VAL A 170 4.72 -12.85 -5.17
N SER A 171 4.58 -13.35 -6.39
CA SER A 171 3.44 -14.20 -6.78
C SER A 171 3.32 -15.44 -5.89
N THR A 172 4.42 -16.13 -5.65
CA THR A 172 4.48 -17.32 -4.80
C THR A 172 4.04 -16.97 -3.38
N LYS A 173 4.56 -15.87 -2.83
CA LYS A 173 4.21 -15.34 -1.50
C LYS A 173 2.71 -14.99 -1.37
N LEU A 174 2.10 -14.46 -2.43
CA LEU A 174 0.67 -14.12 -2.46
C LEU A 174 -0.26 -15.32 -2.66
N MET A 175 0.25 -16.47 -3.08
CA MET A 175 -0.54 -17.70 -3.35
C MET A 175 -0.38 -18.77 -2.26
N PHE A 176 0.13 -18.42 -1.06
CA PHE A 176 0.51 -19.40 -0.03
C PHE A 176 1.53 -20.44 -0.54
N GLY A 177 2.27 -20.12 -1.60
CA GLY A 177 3.31 -20.98 -2.11
C GLY A 177 4.48 -21.04 -1.12
N TYR A 178 5.02 -22.23 -0.91
CA TYR A 178 6.23 -22.40 -0.12
C TYR A 178 7.41 -21.77 -0.87
N SER A 179 7.84 -20.57 -0.45
CA SER A 179 9.03 -19.93 -1.01
C SER A 179 10.24 -20.23 -0.13
N LEU A 180 11.17 -21.05 -0.62
CA LEU A 180 12.50 -21.22 -0.03
C LEU A 180 13.39 -19.97 -0.21
N GLU A 181 12.96 -19.04 -1.06
CA GLU A 181 13.65 -17.80 -1.38
C GLU A 181 13.32 -16.71 -0.34
N PHE A 182 14.04 -16.79 0.78
CA PHE A 182 14.19 -15.68 1.72
C PHE A 182 15.38 -14.82 1.30
N TRP A 183 15.28 -13.52 1.60
CA TRP A 183 16.38 -12.60 1.32
C TRP A 183 17.56 -12.89 2.24
N GLU A 184 18.77 -13.01 1.68
CA GLU A 184 20.00 -13.19 2.45
C GLU A 184 20.45 -11.86 3.06
N PHE A 185 19.98 -11.58 4.28
CA PHE A 185 20.30 -10.35 5.00
C PHE A 185 21.77 -10.25 5.43
N THR A 186 22.50 -11.36 5.48
CA THR A 186 23.94 -11.40 5.76
C THR A 186 24.76 -10.66 4.71
N ALA A 187 24.34 -10.70 3.44
CA ALA A 187 25.05 -10.04 2.35
C ALA A 187 24.75 -8.52 2.32
N SER A 188 23.47 -8.13 2.31
CA SER A 188 23.06 -6.73 2.38
C SER A 188 21.55 -6.57 2.60
N VAL A 189 21.14 -5.61 3.44
CA VAL A 189 19.74 -5.24 3.66
C VAL A 189 19.21 -4.24 2.61
N THR A 190 20.08 -3.43 2.01
CA THR A 190 19.67 -2.33 1.13
C THR A 190 18.85 -2.80 -0.09
N PRO A 191 19.23 -3.87 -0.80
CA PRO A 191 18.48 -4.27 -1.98
C PRO A 191 17.11 -4.88 -1.63
N PHE A 192 16.92 -5.45 -0.43
CA PHE A 192 15.60 -5.87 0.06
C PHE A 192 14.62 -4.70 0.06
N PHE A 193 15.00 -3.59 0.70
CA PHE A 193 14.16 -2.39 0.74
C PHE A 193 13.99 -1.76 -0.64
N ALA A 194 15.02 -1.78 -1.48
CA ALA A 194 14.95 -1.27 -2.85
C ALA A 194 13.93 -2.07 -3.69
N HIS A 195 14.00 -3.40 -3.65
CA HIS A 195 13.09 -4.27 -4.40
C HIS A 195 11.64 -4.13 -3.91
N TRP A 196 11.39 -4.15 -2.60
CA TRP A 196 10.02 -3.95 -2.08
C TRP A 196 9.47 -2.56 -2.39
N THR A 197 10.30 -1.52 -2.32
CA THR A 197 9.90 -0.16 -2.71
C THR A 197 9.57 -0.09 -4.19
N ALA A 198 10.36 -0.73 -5.05
CA ALA A 198 10.10 -0.81 -6.48
C ALA A 198 8.78 -1.55 -6.77
N VAL A 199 8.51 -2.67 -6.09
CA VAL A 199 7.24 -3.40 -6.19
C VAL A 199 6.06 -2.51 -5.83
N ILE A 200 6.11 -1.83 -4.67
CA ILE A 200 5.06 -0.92 -4.22
C ILE A 200 4.85 0.21 -5.25
N ALA A 201 5.94 0.81 -5.74
CA ALA A 201 5.87 1.89 -6.71
C ALA A 201 5.25 1.43 -8.03
N GLY A 202 5.68 0.28 -8.57
CA GLY A 202 5.14 -0.30 -9.81
C GLY A 202 3.66 -0.63 -9.70
N VAL A 203 3.24 -1.27 -8.60
CA VAL A 203 1.83 -1.61 -8.35
C VAL A 203 0.98 -0.34 -8.15
N ALA A 204 1.52 0.68 -7.46
CA ALA A 204 0.84 1.97 -7.32
C ALA A 204 0.66 2.68 -8.68
N VAL A 205 1.66 2.63 -9.57
CA VAL A 205 1.56 3.15 -10.93
C VAL A 205 0.46 2.41 -11.70
N LEU A 206 0.46 1.07 -11.67
CA LEU A 206 -0.55 0.25 -12.33
C LEU A 206 -1.96 0.60 -11.83
N SER A 207 -2.15 0.64 -10.52
CA SER A 207 -3.40 1.02 -9.88
C SER A 207 -3.87 2.42 -10.30
N TYR A 208 -2.97 3.41 -10.35
CA TYR A 208 -3.29 4.76 -10.79
C TYR A 208 -3.83 4.80 -12.23
N TYR A 209 -3.15 4.12 -13.16
CA TYR A 209 -3.58 4.10 -14.56
C TYR A 209 -4.86 3.28 -14.76
N SER A 210 -5.06 2.17 -14.05
CA SER A 210 -6.34 1.44 -14.05
C SER A 210 -7.50 2.30 -13.56
N MET A 211 -7.30 3.05 -12.47
CA MET A 211 -8.32 3.98 -11.96
C MET A 211 -8.57 5.17 -12.88
N ALA A 212 -7.55 5.60 -13.63
CA ALA A 212 -7.71 6.62 -14.67
C ALA A 212 -8.52 6.09 -15.87
N ALA A 213 -8.29 4.86 -16.30
CA ALA A 213 -9.03 4.20 -17.37
C ALA A 213 -10.51 4.02 -17.00
N LEU A 214 -10.81 3.51 -15.80
CA LEU A 214 -12.18 3.38 -15.29
C LEU A 214 -12.94 4.71 -15.28
N ARG A 215 -12.26 5.81 -14.92
CA ARG A 215 -12.85 7.15 -14.95
C ARG A 215 -13.16 7.63 -16.37
N SER A 216 -12.31 7.30 -17.33
CA SER A 216 -12.52 7.67 -18.74
C SER A 216 -13.66 6.89 -19.36
N ALA A 217 -13.82 5.61 -19.01
CA ALA A 217 -14.91 4.75 -19.48
C ALA A 217 -16.28 5.16 -18.91
N GLY A 218 -16.33 5.70 -17.69
CA GLY A 218 -17.58 6.11 -17.04
C GLY A 218 -18.12 7.50 -17.43
N LYS A 219 -17.42 8.27 -18.28
CA LYS A 219 -17.94 9.55 -18.79
C LYS A 219 -18.83 9.29 -20.02
N PRO A 220 -20.08 9.75 -20.05
CA PRO A 220 -20.84 9.80 -21.29
C PRO A 220 -20.04 10.61 -22.30
N ARG A 221 -19.74 10.02 -23.47
CA ARG A 221 -19.20 10.77 -24.61
C ARG A 221 -20.29 11.79 -24.99
N SER A 222 -20.11 13.07 -24.64
CA SER A 222 -20.91 14.10 -25.30
C SER A 222 -20.44 14.13 -26.76
N HIS A 223 -21.20 13.48 -27.65
CA HIS A 223 -21.10 13.79 -29.07
C HIS A 223 -21.40 15.28 -29.21
N SER A 224 -20.36 16.10 -29.44
CA SER A 224 -20.57 17.42 -30.00
C SER A 224 -21.13 17.19 -31.40
N ASN A 225 -22.43 17.32 -31.54
CA ASN A 225 -23.06 17.41 -32.84
C ASN A 225 -22.53 18.71 -33.46
N ASN A 226 -21.65 18.59 -34.47
CA ASN A 226 -21.33 19.69 -35.36
C ASN A 226 -22.62 20.01 -36.12
N GLY A 227 -23.40 20.94 -35.60
CA GLY A 227 -24.43 21.63 -36.37
C GLY A 227 -23.73 22.57 -37.33
N ALA A 228 -23.48 22.08 -38.54
CA ALA A 228 -23.33 22.92 -39.70
C ALA A 228 -24.71 23.53 -40.01
N THR A 229 -24.80 24.86 -39.95
CA THR A 229 -25.54 25.74 -40.88
C THR A 229 -25.01 27.14 -40.67
#